data_AF-F5S470-F1
#
_entry.id   AF-F5S470-F1
#
_cell.length_a   1.000
_cell.length_b   1.000
_cell.length_c   1.000
_cell.angle_alpha   90.00
_cell.angle_beta   90.00
_cell.angle_gamma   90.00
#
_symmetry.space_group_name_H-M   'P 1'
#
loop_
_entity.id
_entity.type
_entity.pdbx_description
1 polymer ?
#
loop_
_entity_poly.entity_id
_entity_poly.type
_entity_poly.pdbx_seq_one_letter_code
_entity_poly.pdbx_strand_id
1 'polypeptide(L)'
;MNYLLLDLAKVPTKTRDIPFKQARLALFVRPKAAKRLTSPEEPHGIYVLPDKNAAHSIVQAAFEILSHHPQARLAIVSPRKKLTDLLAKLQKTYPQATIFHQKKLGKKTRRFLNQQPNPLVIDSQSDQHHQPNQQELLAQLHAEQAACTMSNTTESASLQQTAQAIQTMAQRYTAPNPVFTLLGDTLVQPNHDVSDTLVALKKNRPKKKNDLLRLLTQRCHNAEFAEQILAGLQEQNHIQIDAAQNVRYLF
;
A
#
# COMPACT_ATOMS: atom_id res chain seq x y z
N MET A 1 -21.62 -5.02 4.44
CA MET A 1 -20.41 -5.89 4.60
C MET A 1 -19.78 -5.65 5.96
N ASN A 2 -19.14 -6.68 6.53
CA ASN A 2 -18.46 -6.62 7.82
C ASN A 2 -16.94 -6.52 7.63
N TYR A 3 -16.32 -5.59 8.35
CA TYR A 3 -14.88 -5.36 8.36
C TYR A 3 -14.36 -5.46 9.80
N LEU A 4 -13.17 -6.06 9.97
CA LEU A 4 -12.46 -6.10 11.25
C LEU A 4 -11.06 -5.49 11.11
N LEU A 5 -10.84 -4.39 11.82
CA LEU A 5 -9.56 -3.71 11.95
C LEU A 5 -8.92 -4.14 13.27
N LEU A 6 -7.78 -4.84 13.21
CA LEU A 6 -7.13 -5.44 14.38
C LEU A 6 -5.72 -4.90 14.59
N ASP A 7 -5.50 -4.20 15.71
CA ASP A 7 -4.19 -3.69 16.15
C ASP A 7 -3.34 -4.78 16.80
N LEU A 8 -2.73 -5.62 15.97
CA LEU A 8 -1.82 -6.68 16.39
C LEU A 8 -0.54 -6.14 17.06
N ALA A 9 -0.20 -4.86 16.87
CA ALA A 9 0.96 -4.24 17.53
C ALA A 9 0.76 -4.01 19.04
N LYS A 10 -0.51 -3.92 19.50
CA LYS A 10 -0.88 -3.75 20.93
C LYS A 10 -1.80 -4.84 21.48
N VAL A 11 -2.52 -5.56 20.62
CA VAL A 11 -3.42 -6.66 20.99
C VAL A 11 -2.82 -7.97 20.47
N PRO A 12 -1.94 -8.63 21.25
CA PRO A 12 -1.39 -9.91 20.85
C PRO A 12 -2.54 -10.92 20.74
N THR A 13 -2.74 -11.43 19.53
CA THR A 13 -3.82 -12.35 19.19
C THR A 13 -3.20 -13.53 18.45
N LYS A 14 -3.56 -14.76 18.80
CA LYS A 14 -3.12 -15.94 18.04
C LYS A 14 -3.88 -15.96 16.72
N THR A 15 -3.22 -16.34 15.62
CA THR A 15 -3.82 -16.38 14.28
C THR A 15 -5.14 -17.16 14.26
N ARG A 16 -5.20 -18.31 14.95
CA ARG A 16 -6.42 -19.14 15.09
C ARG A 16 -7.64 -18.45 15.72
N ASP A 17 -7.43 -17.38 16.49
CA ASP A 17 -8.49 -16.67 17.20
C ASP A 17 -9.08 -15.53 16.36
N ILE A 18 -8.47 -15.23 15.20
CA ILE A 18 -8.90 -14.20 14.26
C ILE A 18 -10.04 -14.74 13.39
N PRO A 19 -11.18 -14.04 13.31
CA PRO A 19 -12.36 -14.51 12.59
C PRO A 19 -12.26 -14.23 11.08
N PHE A 20 -11.37 -14.97 10.39
CA PHE A 20 -11.09 -14.81 8.95
C PHE A 20 -12.29 -15.04 8.02
N LYS A 21 -13.26 -15.86 8.45
CA LYS A 21 -14.42 -16.22 7.60
C LYS A 21 -15.58 -15.23 7.72
N GLN A 22 -15.61 -14.41 8.77
CA GLN A 22 -16.76 -13.61 9.15
C GLN A 22 -16.65 -12.13 8.73
N ALA A 23 -15.45 -11.67 8.37
CA ALA A 23 -15.19 -10.27 8.02
C ALA A 23 -13.97 -10.14 7.12
N ARG A 24 -13.97 -9.09 6.28
CA ARG A 24 -12.74 -8.64 5.62
C ARG A 24 -11.83 -8.01 6.67
N LEU A 25 -10.56 -8.43 6.71
CA LEU A 25 -9.64 -8.00 7.76
C LEU A 25 -8.66 -6.95 7.27
N ALA A 26 -8.40 -6.01 8.16
CA ALA A 26 -7.32 -5.05 8.10
C ALA A 26 -6.41 -5.28 9.32
N LEU A 27 -5.25 -5.88 9.10
CA LEU A 27 -4.33 -6.26 10.17
C LEU A 27 -3.25 -5.18 10.33
N PHE A 28 -3.19 -4.57 11.51
CA PHE A 28 -2.25 -3.49 11.83
C PHE A 28 -1.08 -4.03 12.65
N VAL A 29 0.06 -4.15 12.00
CA VAL A 29 1.22 -4.89 12.53
C VAL A 29 2.45 -4.00 12.60
N ARG A 30 3.39 -4.35 13.49
CA ARG A 30 4.72 -3.70 13.50
C ARG A 30 5.49 -4.10 12.23
N PRO A 31 6.42 -3.26 11.73
CA PRO A 31 7.20 -3.54 10.52
C PRO A 31 7.88 -4.92 10.51
N LYS A 32 8.45 -5.35 11.65
CA LYS A 32 9.09 -6.68 11.78
C LYS A 32 8.09 -7.84 11.67
N ALA A 33 6.84 -7.64 12.10
CA ALA A 33 5.80 -8.66 12.08
C ALA A 33 5.09 -8.75 10.71
N ALA A 34 5.06 -7.66 9.93
CA ALA A 34 4.48 -7.63 8.59
C ALA A 34 5.06 -8.70 7.67
N LYS A 35 6.38 -8.84 7.64
CA LYS A 35 7.09 -9.84 6.81
C LYS A 35 6.69 -11.30 7.10
N ARG A 36 6.18 -11.58 8.30
CA ARG A 36 5.78 -12.93 8.73
C ARG A 36 4.32 -13.25 8.41
N LEU A 37 3.52 -12.24 8.11
CA LEU A 37 2.09 -12.34 7.90
C LEU A 37 1.69 -12.18 6.44
N THR A 38 2.63 -11.84 5.55
CA THR A 38 2.44 -11.81 4.10
C THR A 38 2.26 -13.24 3.56
N SER A 39 1.11 -13.85 3.81
CA SER A 39 0.68 -15.06 3.13
C SER A 39 -0.09 -14.66 1.87
N PRO A 40 0.25 -15.19 0.68
CA PRO A 40 -0.36 -14.80 -0.59
C PRO A 40 -1.81 -15.28 -0.78
N GLU A 41 -2.34 -16.12 0.11
CA GLU A 41 -3.61 -16.84 -0.09
C GLU A 41 -4.81 -16.31 0.68
N GLU A 42 -4.68 -15.29 1.53
CA GLU A 42 -5.80 -14.85 2.36
C GLU A 42 -6.33 -13.45 2.00
N PRO A 43 -7.66 -13.21 1.99
CA PRO A 43 -8.30 -11.96 1.57
C PRO A 43 -8.20 -10.84 2.62
N HIS A 44 -7.04 -10.70 3.27
CA HIS A 44 -6.80 -9.76 4.36
C HIS A 44 -5.84 -8.66 3.92
N GLY A 45 -6.25 -7.40 4.07
CA GLY A 45 -5.36 -6.25 3.90
C GLY A 45 -4.39 -6.18 5.07
N ILE A 46 -3.09 -6.27 4.80
CA ILE A 46 -2.05 -6.10 5.83
C ILE A 46 -1.58 -4.66 5.80
N TYR A 47 -1.80 -3.94 6.89
CA TYR A 47 -1.37 -2.55 7.05
C TYR A 47 -0.17 -2.51 8.01
N VAL A 48 0.97 -2.04 7.50
CA VAL A 48 2.14 -1.81 8.34
C VAL A 48 1.91 -0.51 9.10
N LEU A 49 1.85 -0.60 10.44
CA LEU A 49 1.71 0.60 11.26
C LEU A 49 3.02 1.39 11.30
N PRO A 50 2.96 2.72 11.11
CA PRO A 50 4.08 3.59 11.47
C PRO A 50 4.25 3.60 13.00
N ASP A 51 5.51 3.76 13.44
CA ASP A 51 5.83 3.78 14.88
C ASP A 51 5.20 4.99 15.58
N LYS A 52 5.10 6.12 14.88
CA LYS A 52 4.37 7.34 15.29
C LYS A 52 3.01 7.37 14.56
N ASN A 53 1.95 7.86 15.22
CA ASN A 53 0.61 8.08 14.63
C ASN A 53 -0.20 6.84 14.20
N ALA A 54 0.08 5.67 14.75
CA ALA A 54 -0.68 4.45 14.46
C ALA A 54 -2.22 4.57 14.63
N ALA A 55 -2.73 5.44 15.52
CA ALA A 55 -4.17 5.68 15.65
C ALA A 55 -4.75 6.34 14.39
N HIS A 56 -4.03 7.32 13.81
CA HIS A 56 -4.42 7.94 12.54
C HIS A 56 -4.39 6.94 11.41
N SER A 57 -3.39 6.06 11.33
CA SER A 57 -3.32 5.05 10.27
C SER A 57 -4.51 4.08 10.30
N ILE A 58 -4.96 3.68 11.50
CA ILE A 58 -6.16 2.85 11.66
C ILE A 58 -7.41 3.59 11.17
N VAL A 59 -7.54 4.87 11.52
CA VAL A 59 -8.68 5.71 11.11
C VAL A 59 -8.65 5.99 9.61
N GLN A 60 -7.47 6.19 9.03
CA GLN A 60 -7.29 6.39 7.59
C GLN A 60 -7.76 5.18 6.79
N ALA A 61 -7.38 3.98 7.21
CA ALA A 61 -7.87 2.75 6.60
C ALA A 61 -9.39 2.57 6.78
N ALA A 62 -9.94 2.94 7.95
CA ALA A 62 -11.38 2.93 8.16
C ALA A 62 -12.10 3.93 7.24
N PHE A 63 -11.53 5.12 7.04
CA PHE A 63 -12.03 6.13 6.12
C PHE A 63 -12.05 5.62 4.68
N GLU A 64 -10.96 5.00 4.21
CA GLU A 64 -10.86 4.39 2.88
C GLU A 64 -11.90 3.29 2.67
N ILE A 65 -12.13 2.44 3.68
CA ILE A 65 -13.19 1.43 3.60
C ILE A 65 -14.57 2.09 3.50
N LEU A 66 -14.82 3.17 4.24
CA LEU A 66 -16.11 3.87 4.25
C LEU A 66 -16.36 4.72 3.00
N SER A 67 -15.32 5.24 2.35
CA SER A 67 -15.48 5.96 1.09
C SER A 67 -15.98 5.03 -0.02
N HIS A 68 -15.53 3.77 -0.02
CA HIS A 68 -16.01 2.74 -0.96
C HIS A 68 -17.32 2.06 -0.51
N HIS A 69 -17.50 1.87 0.80
CA HIS A 69 -18.65 1.20 1.39
C HIS A 69 -19.24 2.01 2.54
N PRO A 70 -20.06 3.04 2.27
CA PRO A 70 -20.56 3.94 3.30
C PRO A 70 -21.42 3.26 4.37
N GLN A 71 -22.12 2.17 4.02
CA GLN A 71 -22.97 1.38 4.94
C GLN A 71 -22.22 0.20 5.59
N ALA A 72 -20.88 0.21 5.57
CA ALA A 72 -20.09 -0.87 6.16
C ALA A 72 -20.22 -0.93 7.69
N ARG A 73 -20.10 -2.15 8.22
CA ARG A 73 -20.03 -2.42 9.66
C ARG A 73 -18.58 -2.68 10.03
N LEU A 74 -17.99 -1.80 10.83
CA LEU A 74 -16.57 -1.82 11.19
C LEU A 74 -16.40 -2.20 12.64
N ALA A 75 -15.78 -3.35 12.90
CA ALA A 75 -15.27 -3.68 14.21
C ALA A 75 -13.80 -3.23 14.31
N ILE A 76 -13.48 -2.36 15.26
CA ILE A 76 -12.14 -1.83 15.46
C ILE A 76 -11.64 -2.27 16.84
N VAL A 77 -10.59 -3.09 16.84
CA VAL A 77 -9.99 -3.65 18.05
C VAL A 77 -8.61 -3.04 18.28
N SER A 78 -8.55 -2.06 19.18
CA SER A 78 -7.30 -1.42 19.60
C SER A 78 -7.44 -0.74 20.97
N PRO A 79 -6.43 -0.87 21.86
CA PRO A 79 -6.43 -0.22 23.17
C PRO A 79 -5.93 1.24 23.14
N ARG A 80 -5.65 1.80 21.95
CA ARG A 80 -5.12 3.17 21.82
C ARG A 80 -6.18 4.20 22.19
N LYS A 81 -5.88 5.07 23.17
CA LYS A 81 -6.82 6.06 23.70
C LYS A 81 -7.28 7.09 22.67
N LYS A 82 -6.36 7.54 21.79
CA LYS A 82 -6.64 8.56 20.75
C LYS A 82 -7.65 8.11 19.68
N LEU A 83 -7.98 6.82 19.60
CA LEU A 83 -8.93 6.33 18.60
C LEU A 83 -10.36 6.75 18.90
N THR A 84 -10.77 6.85 20.16
CA THR A 84 -12.16 7.11 20.52
C THR A 84 -12.67 8.41 19.89
N ASP A 85 -11.89 9.49 20.03
CA ASP A 85 -12.27 10.81 19.53
C ASP A 85 -12.27 10.86 18.00
N LEU A 86 -11.27 10.23 17.37
CA LEU A 86 -11.17 10.15 15.90
C LEU A 86 -12.31 9.32 15.30
N LEU A 87 -12.71 8.22 15.96
CA LEU A 87 -13.84 7.40 15.53
C LEU A 87 -15.18 8.10 15.74
N ALA A 88 -15.31 8.91 16.79
CA ALA A 88 -16.49 9.76 16.98
C ALA A 88 -16.64 10.78 15.84
N LYS A 89 -15.53 11.40 15.40
CA LYS A 89 -15.51 12.25 14.20
C LYS A 89 -15.91 11.46 12.94
N LEU A 90 -15.31 10.28 12.75
CA LEU A 90 -15.60 9.43 11.59
C LEU A 90 -17.07 8.98 11.52
N GLN A 91 -17.68 8.65 12.66
CA GLN A 91 -19.10 8.29 12.75
C GLN A 91 -20.02 9.46 12.38
N LYS A 92 -19.64 10.71 12.69
CA LYS A 92 -20.36 11.90 12.24
C LYS A 92 -20.26 12.09 10.73
N THR A 93 -19.09 11.80 10.14
CA THR A 93 -18.86 11.88 8.69
C THR A 93 -19.64 10.82 7.92
N TYR A 94 -19.80 9.61 8.49
CA TYR A 94 -20.50 8.48 7.88
C TYR A 94 -21.60 7.96 8.82
N PRO A 95 -22.76 8.64 8.91
CA PRO A 95 -23.82 8.26 9.83
C PRO A 95 -24.44 6.90 9.51
N GLN A 96 -24.46 6.51 8.23
CA GLN A 96 -24.94 5.19 7.80
C GLN A 96 -24.01 4.01 8.14
N ALA A 97 -22.78 4.27 8.57
CA ALA A 97 -21.84 3.23 8.97
C ALA A 97 -22.11 2.79 10.41
N THR A 98 -21.86 1.52 10.73
CA THR A 98 -21.87 1.05 12.12
C THR A 98 -20.45 0.82 12.60
N ILE A 99 -19.92 1.73 13.43
CA ILE A 99 -18.58 1.61 13.98
C ILE A 99 -18.64 1.06 15.42
N PHE A 100 -18.00 -0.08 15.65
CA PHE A 100 -17.89 -0.74 16.96
C PHE A 100 -16.43 -0.79 17.43
N HIS A 101 -16.11 -0.07 18.51
CA HIS A 101 -14.76 -0.02 19.08
C HIS A 101 -14.63 -0.86 20.35
N GLN A 102 -13.54 -1.63 20.44
CA GLN A 102 -13.15 -2.40 21.63
C GLN A 102 -11.64 -2.40 21.86
N LYS A 103 -11.22 -2.57 23.11
CA LYS A 103 -9.78 -2.62 23.47
C LYS A 103 -9.15 -3.99 23.23
N LYS A 104 -9.95 -5.06 23.24
CA LYS A 104 -9.49 -6.47 23.14
C LYS A 104 -10.41 -7.24 22.21
N LEU A 105 -9.85 -8.23 21.50
CA LEU A 105 -10.63 -9.16 20.70
C LEU A 105 -11.33 -10.14 21.64
N GLY A 106 -12.65 -10.25 21.55
CA GLY A 106 -13.41 -11.12 22.45
C GLY A 106 -14.81 -11.45 21.94
N LYS A 107 -15.63 -12.03 22.83
CA LYS A 107 -16.98 -12.51 22.51
C LYS A 107 -17.88 -11.40 21.94
N LYS A 108 -17.77 -10.16 22.44
CA LYS A 108 -18.56 -9.01 21.96
C LYS A 108 -18.26 -8.69 20.49
N THR A 109 -16.98 -8.63 20.11
CA THR A 109 -16.56 -8.42 18.73
C THR A 109 -17.05 -9.53 17.81
N ARG A 110 -16.92 -10.79 18.24
CA ARG A 110 -17.42 -11.94 17.46
C ARG A 110 -18.94 -11.90 17.27
N ARG A 111 -19.69 -11.56 18.32
CA ARG A 111 -21.14 -11.37 18.23
C ARG A 111 -21.52 -10.26 17.25
N PHE A 112 -20.83 -9.12 17.32
CA PHE A 112 -21.05 -8.01 16.38
C PHE A 112 -20.84 -8.45 14.93
N LEU A 113 -19.76 -9.17 14.63
CA LEU A 113 -19.45 -9.66 13.29
C LEU A 113 -20.43 -10.74 12.80
N ASN A 114 -20.98 -11.55 13.70
CA ASN A 114 -21.93 -12.61 13.35
C ASN A 114 -23.38 -12.11 13.20
N GLN A 115 -23.72 -10.96 13.78
CA GLN A 115 -25.04 -10.37 13.60
C GLN A 115 -25.21 -10.02 12.12
N GLN A 116 -26.25 -10.57 11.48
CA GLN A 116 -26.72 -10.03 10.22
C GLN A 116 -27.30 -8.63 10.45
N PRO A 117 -27.18 -7.71 9.48
CA PRO A 117 -27.83 -6.41 9.58
C PRO A 117 -29.32 -6.63 9.80
N ASN A 118 -29.85 -6.17 10.94
CA ASN A 118 -31.27 -6.23 11.22
C ASN A 118 -31.96 -5.19 10.32
N PRO A 119 -32.91 -5.55 9.44
CA PRO A 119 -33.45 -4.65 8.43
C PRO A 119 -34.50 -3.65 8.96
N LEU A 120 -34.46 -3.27 10.24
CA LEU A 120 -35.42 -2.32 10.84
C LEU A 120 -34.76 -1.56 11.99
N VAL A 121 -34.35 -0.32 11.73
CA VAL A 121 -34.83 0.93 12.39
C VAL A 121 -34.31 2.07 11.50
N ILE A 122 -35.07 2.40 10.46
CA ILE A 122 -35.00 3.72 9.84
C ILE A 122 -35.88 4.58 10.73
N ASP A 123 -35.29 5.30 11.68
CA ASP A 123 -35.97 6.47 12.23
C ASP A 123 -35.73 7.60 11.23
N SER A 124 -36.67 7.69 10.28
CA SER A 124 -36.75 8.74 9.28
C SER A 124 -37.11 10.05 9.96
N GLN A 125 -36.13 10.93 10.12
CA GLN A 125 -36.23 12.40 10.23
C GLN A 125 -34.80 12.91 10.48
N SER A 126 -34.06 13.53 9.56
CA SER A 126 -34.42 14.74 8.82
C SER A 126 -33.45 14.95 7.65
N ASP A 127 -33.96 15.58 6.61
CA ASP A 127 -33.27 16.11 5.43
C ASP A 127 -32.00 16.91 5.75
N GLN A 128 -30.92 16.66 5.00
CA GLN A 128 -30.42 17.54 3.94
C GLN A 128 -29.10 16.97 3.40
N HIS A 129 -28.96 16.96 2.07
CA HIS A 129 -27.75 16.63 1.35
C HIS A 129 -26.58 17.53 1.81
N HIS A 130 -25.74 17.02 2.71
CA HIS A 130 -24.41 17.56 2.98
C HIS A 130 -23.41 16.53 2.46
N GLN A 131 -22.72 16.84 1.36
CA GLN A 131 -21.48 16.13 1.06
C GLN A 131 -20.55 16.35 2.27
N PRO A 132 -20.13 15.30 2.98
CA PRO A 132 -19.24 15.49 4.10
C PRO A 132 -17.90 16.00 3.55
N ASN A 133 -17.31 16.99 4.22
CA ASN A 133 -16.02 17.58 3.88
C ASN A 133 -14.90 16.55 4.13
N GLN A 134 -14.83 15.52 3.28
CA GLN A 134 -13.84 14.44 3.29
C GLN A 134 -12.42 15.01 3.25
N GLN A 135 -12.26 16.13 2.54
CA GLN A 135 -11.01 16.86 2.40
C GLN A 135 -10.57 17.49 3.72
N GLU A 136 -11.48 18.01 4.57
CA GLU A 136 -11.12 18.55 5.89
C GLU A 136 -10.64 17.46 6.85
N LEU A 137 -11.31 16.29 6.86
CA LEU A 137 -10.89 15.19 7.73
C LEU A 137 -9.53 14.65 7.27
N LEU A 138 -9.33 14.42 5.97
CA LEU A 138 -8.04 14.03 5.41
C LEU A 138 -6.96 15.09 5.67
N ALA A 139 -7.26 16.37 5.47
CA ALA A 139 -6.34 17.47 5.72
C ALA A 139 -5.99 17.58 7.20
N GLN A 140 -6.94 17.39 8.11
CA GLN A 140 -6.71 17.40 9.56
C GLN A 140 -5.90 16.17 10.00
N LEU A 141 -6.20 14.97 9.45
CA LEU A 141 -5.39 13.77 9.68
C LEU A 141 -3.95 13.92 9.16
N HIS A 142 -3.74 14.65 8.06
CA HIS A 142 -2.41 14.96 7.50
C HIS A 142 -1.70 16.08 8.28
N ALA A 143 -2.41 17.13 8.70
CA ALA A 143 -1.86 18.24 9.47
C ALA A 143 -1.43 17.80 10.88
N GLU A 144 -2.20 16.93 11.54
CA GLU A 144 -1.84 16.38 12.85
C GLU A 144 -0.64 15.42 12.76
N GLN A 145 -0.48 14.73 11.61
CA GLN A 145 0.72 13.96 11.31
C GLN A 145 1.95 14.87 11.15
N ALA A 146 1.81 15.99 10.42
CA ALA A 146 2.87 16.99 10.24
C ALA A 146 3.29 17.64 11.58
N ALA A 147 2.33 17.99 12.43
CA ALA A 147 2.57 18.62 13.74
C ALA A 147 3.37 17.73 14.71
N CYS A 148 3.18 16.40 14.67
CA CYS A 148 3.94 15.46 15.50
C CYS A 148 5.37 15.18 14.98
N THR A 149 5.72 15.68 13.79
CA THR A 149 7.07 15.56 13.19
C THR A 149 7.96 16.77 13.48
N MET A 150 7.43 17.84 14.09
CA MET A 150 8.18 19.08 14.38
C MET A 150 9.11 19.00 15.60
N SER A 151 9.31 17.81 16.17
CA SER A 151 10.30 17.54 17.22
C SER A 151 11.25 16.41 16.82
N ASN A 152 11.86 16.52 15.64
CA ASN A 152 13.29 16.27 15.40
C ASN A 152 13.63 16.39 13.90
N THR A 153 14.37 17.46 13.60
CA THR A 153 15.47 17.64 12.62
C THR A 153 15.43 16.85 11.29
N THR A 154 15.18 17.62 10.23
CA THR A 154 15.90 17.66 8.95
C THR A 154 16.26 16.34 8.28
N GLU A 155 15.32 15.76 7.51
CA GLU A 155 15.64 14.89 6.36
C GLU A 155 14.42 14.58 5.46
N SER A 156 13.19 14.83 5.93
CA SER A 156 11.95 14.52 5.18
C SER A 156 11.48 15.60 4.19
N ALA A 157 12.14 16.76 4.13
CA ALA A 157 11.69 17.88 3.29
C ALA A 157 12.05 17.73 1.80
N SER A 158 13.01 16.86 1.46
CA SER A 158 13.53 16.73 0.10
C SER A 158 12.70 15.81 -0.82
N LEU A 159 11.81 14.97 -0.30
CA LEU A 159 11.01 14.03 -1.11
C LEU A 159 9.63 14.57 -1.51
N GLN A 160 9.11 15.60 -0.84
CA GLN A 160 7.83 16.23 -1.20
C GLN A 160 7.96 17.31 -2.28
N GLN A 161 9.11 17.98 -2.39
CA GLN A 161 9.36 18.94 -3.47
C GLN A 161 9.56 18.27 -4.83
N THR A 162 10.14 17.05 -4.89
CA THR A 162 10.33 16.33 -6.15
C THR A 162 9.01 15.82 -6.74
N ALA A 163 8.06 15.40 -5.89
CA ALA A 163 6.76 14.90 -6.33
C ALA A 163 5.87 16.02 -6.92
N GLN A 164 5.99 17.25 -6.41
CA GLN A 164 5.24 18.40 -6.92
C GLN A 164 5.82 18.94 -8.24
N ALA A 165 7.12 18.83 -8.49
CA ALA A 165 7.73 19.23 -9.76
C ALA A 165 7.31 18.33 -10.94
N ILE A 166 7.08 17.03 -10.69
CA ILE A 166 6.73 16.05 -11.74
C ILE A 166 5.27 16.21 -12.20
N GLN A 167 4.35 16.63 -11.32
CA GLN A 167 2.93 16.82 -11.69
C GLN A 167 2.69 18.10 -12.51
N THR A 168 3.49 19.16 -12.30
CA THR A 168 3.32 20.43 -13.03
C THR A 168 3.80 20.36 -14.48
N MET A 169 4.70 19.41 -14.82
CA MET A 169 5.15 19.22 -16.21
C MET A 169 4.16 18.42 -17.08
N ALA A 170 3.30 17.58 -16.49
CA ALA A 170 2.39 16.70 -17.22
C ALA A 170 1.15 17.40 -17.80
N GLN A 171 0.91 18.68 -17.46
CA GLN A 171 -0.28 19.42 -17.90
C GLN A 171 -0.08 20.29 -19.16
N ARG A 172 1.10 20.25 -19.81
CA ARG A 172 1.38 21.10 -20.98
C ARG A 172 1.10 20.48 -22.35
N TYR A 173 0.63 19.24 -22.44
CA TYR A 173 0.39 18.61 -23.74
C TYR A 173 -1.00 17.96 -23.84
N THR A 174 -2.01 18.80 -24.04
CA THR A 174 -3.27 18.38 -24.68
C THR A 174 -3.76 19.48 -25.61
N ALA A 175 -3.52 19.32 -26.92
CA ALA A 175 -4.45 19.67 -28.00
C ALA A 175 -3.82 19.36 -29.39
N PRO A 176 -4.63 19.08 -30.41
CA PRO A 176 -4.24 18.29 -31.59
C PRO A 176 -3.98 19.15 -32.85
N ASN A 177 -3.05 18.72 -33.71
CA ASN A 177 -3.24 18.55 -35.17
C ASN A 177 -1.90 18.31 -35.92
N PRO A 178 -1.95 17.71 -37.13
CA PRO A 178 -0.86 16.93 -37.72
C PRO A 178 0.00 17.74 -38.73
N VAL A 179 0.98 17.05 -39.31
CA VAL A 179 1.85 17.44 -40.46
C VAL A 179 3.21 18.02 -40.07
N PHE A 180 4.23 17.17 -39.98
CA PHE A 180 5.32 17.15 -40.95
C PHE A 180 6.14 15.86 -40.86
N THR A 181 6.22 15.13 -41.98
CA THR A 181 7.10 13.99 -42.20
C THR A 181 8.54 14.48 -42.32
N LEU A 182 9.48 13.91 -41.57
CA LEU A 182 10.83 13.66 -42.08
C LEU A 182 11.31 12.30 -41.56
N LEU A 183 11.54 11.39 -42.51
CA LEU A 183 12.25 10.14 -42.34
C LEU A 183 13.62 10.41 -41.69
N GLY A 184 13.92 9.63 -40.67
CA GLY A 184 15.23 9.51 -40.06
C GLY A 184 15.25 8.21 -39.28
N ASP A 185 15.60 7.12 -39.96
CA ASP A 185 16.05 5.89 -39.32
C ASP A 185 17.09 6.24 -38.26
N THR A 186 16.94 5.75 -37.02
CA THR A 186 17.98 5.03 -36.27
C THR A 186 17.59 4.79 -34.80
N LEU A 187 17.64 3.49 -34.46
CA LEU A 187 18.10 2.95 -33.17
C LEU A 187 17.24 3.22 -31.92
N VAL A 188 16.33 2.27 -31.69
CA VAL A 188 15.88 1.85 -30.35
C VAL A 188 17.10 1.73 -29.44
N GLN A 189 17.23 2.64 -28.47
CA GLN A 189 18.32 2.60 -27.50
C GLN A 189 18.08 1.48 -26.46
N PRO A 190 18.99 0.50 -26.33
CA PRO A 190 18.88 -0.58 -25.32
C PRO A 190 19.31 -0.15 -23.90
N ASN A 191 19.70 1.11 -23.69
CA ASN A 191 20.38 1.54 -22.46
C ASN A 191 19.46 1.62 -21.23
N HIS A 192 18.15 1.80 -21.40
CA HIS A 192 17.24 1.94 -20.26
C HIS A 192 17.00 0.60 -19.55
N ASP A 193 17.00 -0.52 -20.29
CA ASP A 193 16.79 -1.87 -19.74
C ASP A 193 18.01 -2.41 -19.01
N VAL A 194 19.22 -2.08 -19.46
CA VAL A 194 20.46 -2.55 -18.80
C VAL A 194 20.62 -1.95 -17.40
N SER A 195 20.32 -0.65 -17.23
CA SER A 195 20.37 0.00 -15.91
C SER A 195 19.38 -0.61 -14.92
N ASP A 196 18.18 -0.91 -15.41
CA ASP A 196 17.10 -1.51 -14.64
C ASP A 196 17.40 -2.95 -14.22
N THR A 197 18.04 -3.72 -15.11
CA THR A 197 18.50 -5.09 -14.83
C THR A 197 19.62 -5.09 -13.79
N LEU A 198 20.57 -4.16 -13.83
CA LEU A 198 21.63 -4.02 -12.81
C LEU A 198 21.07 -3.82 -11.39
N VAL A 199 20.01 -3.02 -11.23
CA VAL A 199 19.34 -2.83 -9.92
C VAL A 199 18.75 -4.14 -9.39
N ALA A 200 18.18 -4.97 -10.27
CA ALA A 200 17.66 -6.27 -9.88
C ALA A 200 18.77 -7.29 -9.58
N LEU A 201 19.88 -7.25 -10.32
CA LEU A 201 21.05 -8.09 -10.05
C LEU A 201 21.71 -7.72 -8.72
N LYS A 202 21.76 -6.45 -8.35
CA LYS A 202 22.26 -6.01 -7.04
C LYS A 202 21.45 -6.59 -5.87
N LYS A 203 20.14 -6.82 -6.07
CA LYS A 203 19.23 -7.37 -5.05
C LYS A 203 19.24 -8.89 -4.95
N ASN A 204 19.31 -9.60 -6.08
CA ASN A 204 19.10 -11.06 -6.12
C ASN A 204 20.35 -11.89 -6.45
N ARG A 205 21.46 -11.27 -6.88
CA ARG A 205 22.79 -11.86 -7.20
C ARG A 205 22.79 -13.39 -7.46
N PRO A 206 22.09 -13.88 -8.51
CA PRO A 206 22.10 -15.31 -8.81
C PRO A 206 23.51 -15.81 -9.13
N LYS A 207 23.89 -16.96 -8.58
CA LYS A 207 25.25 -17.54 -8.73
C LYS A 207 25.43 -18.35 -10.02
N LYS A 208 24.34 -18.69 -10.71
CA LYS A 208 24.31 -19.56 -11.90
C LYS A 208 23.71 -18.85 -13.11
N LYS A 209 24.24 -19.12 -14.31
CA LYS A 209 23.76 -18.54 -15.59
C LYS A 209 22.28 -18.81 -15.83
N ASN A 210 21.80 -20.02 -15.53
CA ASN A 210 20.39 -20.39 -15.75
C ASN A 210 19.43 -19.62 -14.83
N ASP A 211 19.82 -19.37 -13.58
CA ASP A 211 19.02 -18.55 -12.66
C ASP A 211 19.00 -17.09 -13.07
N LEU A 212 20.12 -16.58 -13.61
CA LEU A 212 20.22 -15.26 -14.20
C LEU A 212 19.29 -15.11 -15.41
N LEU A 213 19.35 -16.05 -16.36
CA LEU A 213 18.48 -16.08 -17.54
C LEU A 213 17.00 -16.20 -17.15
N ARG A 214 16.66 -17.01 -16.15
CA ARG A 214 15.28 -17.13 -15.65
C ARG A 214 14.78 -15.80 -15.08
N LEU A 215 15.61 -15.09 -14.32
CA LEU A 215 15.26 -13.79 -13.76
C LEU A 215 15.08 -12.74 -14.86
N LEU A 216 15.97 -12.72 -15.84
CA LEU A 216 15.87 -11.81 -16.99
C LEU A 216 14.63 -12.11 -17.84
N THR A 217 14.33 -13.39 -18.09
CA THR A 217 13.13 -13.82 -18.84
C THR A 217 11.84 -13.48 -18.09
N GLN A 218 11.81 -13.64 -16.76
CA GLN A 218 10.66 -13.23 -15.94
C GLN A 218 10.39 -11.72 -15.99
N ARG A 219 11.42 -10.91 -16.23
CA ARG A 219 11.28 -9.46 -16.32
C ARG A 219 10.88 -9.02 -17.72
N CYS A 220 11.58 -9.54 -18.72
CA CYS A 220 11.43 -9.11 -20.10
C CYS A 220 10.33 -9.86 -20.87
N HIS A 221 9.76 -10.94 -20.29
CA HIS A 221 8.77 -11.82 -20.91
C HIS A 221 9.16 -12.40 -22.29
N ASN A 222 10.43 -12.23 -22.70
CA ASN A 222 11.00 -12.69 -23.95
C ASN A 222 12.40 -13.27 -23.68
N ALA A 223 12.63 -14.49 -24.13
CA ALA A 223 13.87 -15.23 -23.93
C ALA A 223 15.03 -14.69 -24.78
N GLU A 224 14.76 -14.29 -26.04
CA GLU A 224 15.79 -13.77 -26.95
C GLU A 224 16.35 -12.42 -26.44
N PHE A 225 15.46 -11.60 -25.89
CA PHE A 225 15.84 -10.32 -25.31
C PHE A 225 16.64 -10.48 -24.00
N ALA A 226 16.32 -11.50 -23.20
CA ALA A 226 17.09 -11.83 -22.00
C ALA A 226 18.53 -12.25 -22.33
N GLU A 227 18.74 -12.95 -23.44
CA GLU A 227 20.09 -13.30 -23.92
C GLU A 227 20.86 -12.09 -24.44
N GLN A 228 20.19 -11.18 -25.16
CA GLN A 228 20.79 -9.92 -25.62
C GLN A 228 21.24 -9.03 -24.44
N ILE A 229 20.42 -8.93 -23.39
CA ILE A 229 20.79 -8.20 -22.16
C ILE A 229 21.97 -8.88 -21.47
N LEU A 230 21.99 -10.22 -21.42
CA LEU A 230 23.10 -10.96 -20.83
C LEU A 230 24.40 -10.71 -21.59
N ALA A 231 24.36 -10.70 -22.92
CA ALA A 231 25.51 -10.33 -23.76
C ALA A 231 25.97 -8.90 -23.49
N GLY A 232 25.04 -7.93 -23.43
CA GLY A 232 25.35 -6.54 -23.10
C GLY A 232 25.98 -6.37 -21.70
N LEU A 233 25.53 -7.14 -20.70
CA LEU A 233 26.12 -7.14 -19.36
C LEU A 233 27.53 -7.74 -19.31
N GLN A 234 27.84 -8.69 -20.20
CA GLN A 234 29.19 -9.24 -20.35
C GLN A 234 30.11 -8.25 -21.07
N GLU A 235 29.65 -7.63 -22.16
CA GLU A 235 30.40 -6.62 -22.92
C GLU A 235 30.75 -5.40 -22.06
N GLN A 236 29.83 -4.98 -21.19
CA GLN A 236 30.03 -3.87 -20.26
C GLN A 236 30.84 -4.25 -19.01
N ASN A 237 31.40 -5.47 -18.94
CA ASN A 237 32.17 -5.99 -17.81
C ASN A 237 31.42 -5.95 -16.46
N HIS A 238 30.08 -5.99 -16.45
CA HIS A 238 29.30 -6.02 -15.21
C HIS A 238 29.20 -7.44 -14.63
N ILE A 239 29.26 -8.46 -15.50
CA ILE A 239 29.25 -9.86 -15.11
C ILE A 239 30.31 -10.67 -15.88
N GLN A 240 30.89 -11.66 -15.23
CA GLN A 240 31.75 -12.66 -15.85
C GLN A 240 31.14 -14.05 -15.64
N ILE A 241 31.10 -14.85 -16.70
CA ILE A 241 30.58 -16.22 -16.64
C ILE A 241 31.76 -17.18 -16.79
N ASP A 242 31.97 -18.02 -15.79
CA ASP A 242 33.02 -19.05 -15.77
C ASP A 242 32.63 -20.27 -16.65
N ALA A 243 33.59 -21.10 -17.04
CA ALA A 243 33.36 -22.32 -17.83
C ALA A 243 32.37 -23.28 -17.14
N ALA A 244 32.28 -23.22 -15.80
CA ALA A 244 31.30 -23.94 -14.98
C ALA A 244 29.91 -23.25 -14.89
N GLN A 245 29.62 -22.30 -15.78
CA GLN A 245 28.38 -21.49 -15.83
C GLN A 245 28.07 -20.71 -14.55
N ASN A 246 29.10 -20.35 -13.78
CA ASN A 246 28.98 -19.53 -12.58
C ASN A 246 29.06 -18.05 -12.95
N VAL A 247 28.18 -17.23 -12.38
CA VAL A 247 28.14 -15.78 -12.62
C VAL A 247 28.91 -15.07 -11.50
N ARG A 248 29.94 -14.31 -11.87
CA ARG A 248 30.65 -13.37 -11.00
C ARG A 248 30.23 -11.96 -11.34
N TYR A 249 29.91 -11.15 -10.33
CA TYR A 249 29.51 -9.76 -10.50
C TYR A 249 30.72 -8.86 -10.26
N LEU A 250 30.98 -7.93 -11.18
CA LEU A 250 32.15 -7.07 -11.19
C LEU A 250 31.83 -5.59 -10.87
N PHE A 251 30.65 -5.34 -10.29
CA PHE A 251 30.16 -4.03 -9.86
C PHE A 251 30.04 -3.89 -8.33
#